data_AF-A0A8T6U3N7-F1
#
_entry.id   AF-A0A8T6U3N7-F1
#
_cell.length_a   1.000
_cell.length_b   1.000
_cell.length_c   1.000
_cell.angle_alpha   90.00
_cell.angle_beta   90.00
_cell.angle_gamma   90.00
#
_symmetry.space_group_name_H-M   'P 1'
#
loop_
_entity.id
_entity.type
_entity.pdbx_description
1 polymer ?
#
loop_
_entity_poly.entity_id
_entity_poly.type
_entity_poly.pdbx_seq_one_letter_code
_entity_poly.pdbx_strand_id
1 'polypeptide(L)'
;MIVITNSTPLIHLSAINKLFLLKERFGEIFIPPAVYDEVVIQSSEEPGSKEVKDSKWIKSVEVKDRLSIKILNSDLGLGESECIVLAKQLNAE
;
A
#
# COMPACT_ATOMS: atom_id res chain seq x y z
N MET A 1 15.07 -1.08 -6.62
CA MET A 1 14.64 -0.20 -5.51
C MET A 1 13.31 -0.74 -5.02
N ILE A 2 13.18 -0.96 -3.72
CA ILE A 2 11.95 -1.48 -3.11
C ILE A 2 11.11 -0.28 -2.69
N VAL A 3 9.86 -0.20 -3.15
CA VAL A 3 8.98 0.95 -2.87
C VAL A 3 7.72 0.44 -2.20
N ILE A 4 7.40 1.03 -1.05
CA ILE A 4 6.18 0.77 -0.30
C ILE A 4 5.27 1.96 -0.48
N THR A 5 3.99 1.73 -0.81
CA THR A 5 2.99 2.80 -0.90
C THR A 5 1.88 2.62 0.12
N ASN A 6 1.31 3.74 0.57
CA ASN A 6 0.05 3.77 1.33
C ASN A 6 -1.15 3.84 0.36
N SER A 7 -2.37 3.92 0.90
CA SER A 7 -3.63 4.01 0.16
C SER A 7 -3.79 5.33 -0.61
N THR A 8 -3.36 6.46 -0.03
CA THR A 8 -3.58 7.80 -0.61
C THR A 8 -3.07 7.96 -2.05
N PRO A 9 -1.82 7.57 -2.41
CA PRO A 9 -1.37 7.63 -3.80
C PRO A 9 -2.15 6.68 -4.73
N LEU A 10 -2.57 5.51 -4.22
CA LEU A 10 -3.32 4.53 -5.01
C LEU A 10 -4.71 5.09 -5.37
N ILE A 11 -5.42 5.64 -4.38
CA ILE A 11 -6.78 6.17 -4.56
C ILE A 11 -6.74 7.39 -5.47
N HIS A 12 -5.93 8.40 -5.14
CA HIS A 12 -5.95 9.66 -5.88
C HIS A 12 -5.39 9.54 -7.29
N LEU A 13 -4.34 8.75 -7.51
CA LEU A 13 -3.86 8.53 -8.87
C LEU A 13 -4.85 7.71 -9.70
N SER A 14 -5.56 6.76 -9.09
CA SER A 14 -6.62 6.02 -9.79
C SER A 14 -7.81 6.92 -10.12
N ALA A 15 -8.21 7.81 -9.21
CA ALA A 15 -9.29 8.78 -9.42
C ALA A 15 -9.09 9.70 -10.63
N ILE A 16 -7.82 9.96 -11.00
CA ILE A 16 -7.47 10.76 -12.18
C ILE A 16 -6.95 9.91 -13.36
N ASN A 17 -7.12 8.58 -13.32
CA ASN A 17 -6.65 7.63 -14.33
C ASN A 17 -5.13 7.68 -14.59
N LYS A 18 -4.33 7.95 -13.55
CA LYS A 18 -2.86 8.07 -13.58
C LYS A 18 -2.13 7.07 -12.69
N LEU A 19 -2.77 6.02 -12.19
CA LEU A 19 -2.11 4.99 -11.37
C LEU A 19 -0.89 4.37 -12.07
N PHE A 20 -0.93 4.27 -13.41
CA PHE A 20 0.18 3.74 -14.21
C PHE A 20 1.50 4.50 -14.02
N LEU A 21 1.48 5.76 -13.55
CA LEU A 21 2.70 6.53 -13.27
C LEU A 21 3.57 5.87 -12.20
N LEU A 22 2.96 5.22 -11.20
CA LEU A 22 3.72 4.45 -10.20
C LEU A 22 4.44 3.26 -10.85
N LYS A 23 3.77 2.59 -11.80
CA LYS A 23 4.37 1.48 -12.55
C LYS A 23 5.51 1.95 -13.45
N GLU A 24 5.33 3.05 -14.19
CA GLU A 24 6.39 3.60 -15.04
C GLU A 24 7.60 4.05 -14.23
N ARG A 25 7.38 4.59 -13.03
CA ARG A 25 8.46 5.10 -12.19
C ARG A 25 9.21 4.01 -11.43
N PHE A 26 8.50 3.00 -10.93
CA PHE A 26 9.07 2.03 -9.98
C PHE A 26 9.06 0.58 -10.50
N GLY A 27 8.33 0.28 -11.56
CA GLY A 27 8.15 -1.06 -12.13
C GLY A 27 7.21 -1.92 -11.29
N GLU A 28 7.52 -2.10 -10.01
CA GLU A 28 6.75 -2.84 -9.01
C GLU A 28 6.72 -2.06 -7.70
N ILE A 29 5.61 -2.14 -6.98
CA ILE A 29 5.45 -1.57 -5.63
C ILE A 29 4.84 -2.59 -4.68
N PHE A 30 5.10 -2.40 -3.39
CA PHE A 30 4.63 -3.26 -2.32
C PHE A 30 3.65 -2.50 -1.44
N ILE A 31 2.63 -3.18 -0.94
CA ILE A 31 1.65 -2.63 -0.01
C ILE A 31 1.43 -3.61 1.14
N PRO A 32 1.16 -3.12 2.35
CA PRO A 32 0.77 -4.00 3.44
C PRO A 32 -0.72 -4.40 3.36
N PRO A 33 -1.16 -5.43 4.09
CA PRO A 33 -2.55 -5.90 4.08
C PRO A 33 -3.56 -4.82 4.41
N ALA A 34 -3.30 -3.97 5.41
CA ALA A 34 -4.23 -2.90 5.78
C ALA A 34 -4.53 -1.92 4.64
N VAL A 35 -3.52 -1.61 3.81
CA VAL A 35 -3.68 -0.74 2.64
C VAL A 35 -4.46 -1.44 1.54
N TYR A 36 -4.22 -2.72 1.31
CA TYR A 36 -5.01 -3.51 0.36
C TYR A 36 -6.47 -3.57 0.80
N ASP A 37 -6.74 -3.81 2.07
CA ASP A 37 -8.10 -3.91 2.61
C ASP A 37 -8.84 -2.56 2.52
N GLU A 38 -8.17 -1.45 2.83
CA GLU A 38 -8.74 -0.10 2.66
C GLU A 38 -9.13 0.14 1.19
N VAL A 39 -8.21 -0.09 0.26
CA VAL A 39 -8.44 0.26 -1.15
C VAL A 39 -9.39 -0.70 -1.87
N VAL A 40 -9.31 -2.00 -1.59
CA VAL A 40 -10.03 -3.03 -2.36
C VAL A 40 -11.30 -3.51 -1.67
N ILE A 41 -11.29 -3.62 -0.34
CA ILE A 41 -12.39 -4.25 0.41
C ILE A 41 -13.36 -3.19 0.93
N GLN A 42 -12.85 -2.17 1.62
CA GLN A 42 -13.68 -1.13 2.24
C GLN A 42 -14.21 -0.13 1.22
N SER A 43 -13.44 0.11 0.16
CA SER A 43 -13.73 1.09 -0.88
C SER A 43 -13.95 0.42 -2.24
N SER A 44 -14.71 -0.68 -2.27
CA SER A 44 -14.82 -1.54 -3.46
C SER A 44 -15.39 -0.83 -4.72
N GLU A 45 -16.17 0.23 -4.54
CA GLU A 45 -16.71 1.08 -5.62
C GLU A 45 -15.89 2.37 -5.89
N GLU A 46 -14.86 2.62 -5.08
CA GLU A 46 -14.01 3.81 -5.21
C GLU A 46 -12.86 3.59 -6.21
N PRO A 47 -12.29 4.68 -6.76
CA PRO A 47 -11.15 4.60 -7.65
C PRO A 47 -9.96 3.86 -7.03
N GLY A 48 -9.40 2.91 -7.78
CA GLY A 48 -8.22 2.14 -7.38
C GLY A 48 -8.52 0.73 -6.88
N SER A 49 -9.74 0.43 -6.43
CA SER A 49 -10.13 -0.92 -5.99
C SER A 49 -9.85 -1.97 -7.06
N LYS A 50 -10.38 -1.77 -8.28
CA LYS A 50 -10.21 -2.71 -9.39
C LYS A 50 -8.77 -2.73 -9.89
N GLU A 51 -8.15 -1.56 -10.05
CA GLU A 51 -6.80 -1.44 -10.56
C GLU A 51 -5.77 -2.08 -9.63
N VAL A 52 -5.93 -1.95 -8.31
CA VAL A 52 -5.07 -2.60 -7.31
C VAL A 52 -5.32 -4.10 -7.27
N LYS A 53 -6.57 -4.54 -7.25
CA LYS A 53 -6.96 -5.96 -7.21
C LYS A 53 -6.47 -6.75 -8.42
N ASP A 54 -6.61 -6.19 -9.62
CA ASP A 54 -6.28 -6.87 -10.88
C ASP A 54 -4.81 -6.68 -11.29
N SER A 55 -4.06 -5.84 -10.57
CA SER A 55 -2.66 -5.54 -10.87
C SER A 55 -1.72 -6.70 -10.53
N LYS A 56 -0.79 -6.97 -11.45
CA LYS A 56 0.32 -7.89 -11.21
C LYS A 56 1.58 -7.21 -10.63
N TRP A 57 1.66 -5.88 -10.69
CA TRP A 57 2.84 -5.10 -10.30
C TRP A 57 2.67 -4.38 -8.95
N ILE A 58 1.50 -4.53 -8.32
CA ILE A 58 1.24 -4.12 -6.94
C ILE A 58 1.20 -5.40 -6.11
N LYS A 59 2.10 -5.54 -5.15
CA LYS A 59 2.24 -6.77 -4.35
C LYS A 59 1.80 -6.51 -2.92
N SER A 60 0.74 -7.18 -2.48
CA SER A 60 0.40 -7.23 -1.06
C SER A 60 1.33 -8.19 -0.34
N VAL A 61 1.96 -7.73 0.76
CA VAL A 61 2.94 -8.49 1.53
C VAL A 61 2.63 -8.41 3.02
N GLU A 62 2.51 -9.58 3.65
CA GLU A 62 2.28 -9.69 5.09
C GLU A 62 3.39 -9.04 5.93
N VAL A 63 2.97 -8.34 6.97
CA VAL A 63 3.87 -7.66 7.91
C VAL A 63 3.98 -8.48 9.20
N LYS A 64 5.20 -8.87 9.57
CA LYS A 64 5.44 -9.84 10.65
C LYS A 64 5.53 -9.22 12.03
N ASP A 65 6.10 -8.02 12.14
CA ASP A 65 6.35 -7.36 13.43
C ASP A 65 5.09 -6.63 13.94
N ARG A 66 4.18 -7.42 14.51
CA ARG A 66 2.92 -6.92 15.07
C ARG A 66 3.11 -6.01 16.29
N LEU A 67 4.23 -6.14 17.01
CA LEU A 67 4.52 -5.27 18.16
C LEU A 67 4.85 -3.86 17.69
N SER A 68 5.75 -3.71 16.71
CA SER A 68 6.07 -2.41 16.13
C SER A 68 4.84 -1.76 15.50
N ILE A 69 3.99 -2.53 14.80
CA ILE A 69 2.71 -2.01 14.28
C ILE A 69 1.86 -1.46 15.43
N LYS A 70 1.68 -2.22 16.51
CA LYS A 70 0.86 -1.78 17.66
C LYS A 70 1.40 -0.51 18.31
N ILE A 71 2.72 -0.37 18.40
CA ILE A 71 3.37 0.83 18.96
C ILE A 71 3.15 2.03 18.04
N LEU A 72 3.36 1.89 16.74
CA LEU A 72 3.20 3.00 15.80
C LEU A 72 1.73 3.43 15.63
N ASN A 73 0.81 2.47 15.71
CA ASN A 73 -0.62 2.70 15.55
C ASN A 73 -1.26 3.46 16.72
N SER A 74 -0.52 3.80 17.79
CA SER A 74 -1.01 4.75 18.80
C SER A 74 -1.04 6.18 18.29
N ASP A 75 -0.13 6.52 17.35
CA ASP A 75 0.05 7.88 16.83
C ASP A 75 -0.25 7.97 15.32
N LEU A 76 -0.27 6.83 14.61
CA LEU A 76 -0.50 6.71 13.18
C LEU A 76 -1.71 5.83 12.86
N GLY A 77 -2.17 5.87 11.61
CA GLY A 77 -3.15 4.90 11.10
C GLY A 77 -2.55 3.51 10.91
N LEU A 78 -3.42 2.50 10.81
CA LEU A 78 -2.99 1.10 10.65
C LEU A 78 -2.20 0.91 9.34
N GLY A 79 -2.71 1.43 8.23
CA GLY A 79 -2.03 1.39 6.93
C GLY A 79 -0.64 2.05 6.96
N GLU A 80 -0.54 3.22 7.60
CA GLU A 80 0.73 3.95 7.76
C GLU A 80 1.73 3.16 8.62
N SER A 81 1.26 2.62 9.75
CA SER A 81 2.06 1.80 10.65
C SER A 81 2.59 0.56 9.96
N GLU A 82 1.74 -0.15 9.22
CA GLU A 82 2.17 -1.32 8.45
C GLU A 82 3.12 -0.95 7.30
N CYS A 83 2.94 0.19 6.62
CA CYS A 83 3.86 0.64 5.58
C CYS A 83 5.28 0.84 6.13
N ILE A 84 5.43 1.51 7.29
CA ILE A 84 6.73 1.75 7.92
C ILE A 84 7.40 0.42 8.31
N VAL A 85 6.63 -0.48 8.94
CA VAL A 85 7.16 -1.77 9.37
C VAL A 85 7.49 -2.67 8.17
N LEU A 86 6.69 -2.63 7.10
CA LEU A 86 6.97 -3.34 5.86
C LEU A 86 8.23 -2.82 5.17
N ALA A 87 8.43 -1.49 5.12
CA ALA A 87 9.64 -0.89 4.58
C ALA A 87 10.88 -1.39 5.33
N LYS A 88 10.84 -1.41 6.67
CA LYS A 88 11.89 -2.00 7.50
C LYS A 88 12.07 -3.50 7.21
N GLN A 89 10.97 -4.26 7.11
CA GLN A 89 11.01 -5.71 6.88
C GLN A 89 11.66 -6.07 5.54
N LEU A 90 11.44 -5.25 4.50
CA LEU A 90 11.99 -5.49 3.17
C LEU A 90 13.33 -4.78 2.94
N ASN A 91 13.88 -4.07 3.93
CA ASN A 91 15.05 -3.21 3.80
C ASN A 91 14.90 -2.22 2.63
N ALA A 92 13.73 -1.57 2.54
CA ALA A 92 13.54 -0.44 1.64
C ALA A 92 14.21 0.80 2.25
N GLU A 93 15.16 1.38 1.50
CA GLU A 93 15.89 2.61 1.85
C GLU A 93 15.21 3.86 1.29
#